data_AF-Q5FQJ7-F1
#
_entry.id   AF-Q5FQJ7-F1
#
_cell.length_a   1.000
_cell.length_b   1.000
_cell.length_c   1.000
_cell.angle_alpha   90.00
_cell.angle_beta   90.00
_cell.angle_gamma   90.00
#
_symmetry.space_group_name_H-M   'P 1'
#
loop_
_entity.id
_entity.type
_entity.pdbx_description
1 polymer ?
#
loop_
_entity_poly.entity_id
_entity_poly.type
_entity_poly.pdbx_seq_one_letter_code
_entity_poly.pdbx_strand_id
1 'polypeptide(L)'
;MVESFAGLPAVVQSVSRPDDHKAPLYCGVVDDCTAPARYLHGGPIYFRRDGGCDLARDVGLAGIVTIILASPFLLYLVKGMKVVPGQLNDPDFYSADILNFLVPTPVTLPGGALFSSVSDQFTGNISEQDAYIGLPFFLLAVYFSTIAFRSSLLVKRCVLVFWISVLFSLGGVLHAGENVAHGPLPWHLVDHLPVVSSVLPVRFAMFTSLALTVLCAVFLAQRPTVGRYGVVLCGLLFLFPAPAAQGWEATTSSPFFT
;
A
#
# COMPACT_ATOMS: atom_id res chain seq x y z
N MET A 1 56.47 -6.55 32.40
CA MET A 1 56.02 -6.53 30.99
C MET A 1 54.49 -6.47 31.06
N VAL A 2 53.92 -5.26 31.22
CA VAL A 2 53.15 -4.50 30.19
C VAL A 2 51.81 -5.22 29.91
N GLU A 3 50.69 -4.80 30.52
CA GLU A 3 49.63 -3.89 29.97
C GLU A 3 48.94 -4.41 28.68
N SER A 4 47.66 -4.18 28.33
CA SER A 4 46.46 -3.62 28.98
C SER A 4 45.31 -3.53 27.92
N PHE A 5 44.06 -3.35 28.39
CA PHE A 5 42.85 -2.76 27.76
C PHE A 5 42.13 -3.51 26.61
N ALA A 6 40.87 -3.95 26.78
CA ALA A 6 39.58 -3.22 26.74
C ALA A 6 38.89 -3.42 25.37
N GLY A 7 37.61 -3.78 25.27
CA GLY A 7 36.46 -3.24 25.99
C GLY A 7 35.75 -2.25 25.08
N LEU A 8 34.57 -2.61 24.56
CA LEU A 8 33.51 -1.66 24.19
C LEU A 8 32.15 -2.33 24.51
N PRO A 9 31.23 -1.62 25.18
CA PRO A 9 30.13 -2.21 25.91
C PRO A 9 28.88 -2.37 25.04
N ALA A 10 28.13 -3.44 25.28
CA ALA A 10 26.71 -3.45 24.96
C ALA A 10 26.04 -2.30 25.73
N VAL A 11 25.51 -1.32 25.02
CA VAL A 11 24.70 -0.26 25.62
C VAL A 11 23.36 -0.88 26.05
N VAL A 12 23.36 -1.46 27.23
CA VAL A 12 22.15 -1.90 27.93
C VAL A 12 21.53 -0.65 28.55
N GLN A 13 20.57 -0.03 27.85
CA GLN A 13 19.72 0.97 28.48
C GLN A 13 18.73 0.26 29.42
N SER A 14 19.09 0.18 30.70
CA SER A 14 18.17 -0.21 31.78
C SER A 14 17.25 0.97 32.11
N VAL A 15 16.02 0.96 31.62
CA VAL A 15 14.96 1.81 32.21
C VAL A 15 14.39 1.05 33.41
N SER A 16 14.99 1.26 34.58
CA SER A 16 14.45 0.79 35.85
C SER A 16 13.36 1.77 36.33
N ARG A 17 12.08 1.37 36.24
CA ARG A 17 11.03 1.90 37.13
C ARG A 17 10.97 1.00 38.36
N PRO A 18 10.89 1.54 39.58
CA PRO A 18 10.61 0.75 40.76
C PRO A 18 9.12 0.36 40.75
N ASP A 19 8.83 -0.85 41.20
CA ASP A 19 7.51 -1.42 41.47
C ASP A 19 6.72 -1.96 40.26
N ASP A 20 7.04 -3.20 39.84
CA ASP A 20 6.04 -4.23 39.51
C ASP A 20 6.70 -5.59 39.26
N HIS A 21 6.14 -6.66 39.84
CA HIS A 21 6.53 -8.06 39.64
C HIS A 21 6.19 -8.55 38.21
N LYS A 22 6.94 -8.09 37.19
CA LYS A 22 6.89 -8.68 35.84
C LYS A 22 8.30 -8.86 35.29
N ALA A 23 8.60 -10.07 34.84
CA ALA A 23 9.88 -10.45 34.26
C ALA A 23 10.29 -9.44 33.16
N PRO A 24 11.55 -8.98 33.15
CA PRO A 24 12.03 -8.01 32.17
C PRO A 24 11.99 -8.60 30.76
N LEU A 25 11.26 -7.96 29.85
CA LEU A 25 11.37 -8.21 28.41
C LEU A 25 12.71 -7.64 27.92
N TYR A 26 13.73 -8.49 27.85
CA TYR A 26 15.02 -8.14 27.25
C TYR A 26 14.88 -8.03 25.73
N CYS A 27 14.87 -6.82 25.18
CA CYS A 27 15.01 -6.62 23.74
C CYS A 27 16.51 -6.51 23.42
N GLY A 28 17.17 -7.64 23.13
CA GLY A 28 18.54 -7.63 22.65
C GLY A 28 18.61 -7.34 21.15
N VAL A 29 19.69 -6.71 20.69
CA VAL A 29 20.03 -6.60 19.26
C VAL A 29 21.19 -7.58 19.05
N VAL A 30 21.06 -8.50 18.08
CA VAL A 30 22.09 -9.49 17.76
C VAL A 30 22.66 -9.17 16.38
N ASP A 31 23.94 -8.79 16.35
CA ASP A 31 24.65 -8.33 15.14
C ASP A 31 25.31 -9.49 14.35
N ASP A 32 25.02 -10.75 14.65
CA ASP A 32 25.76 -11.90 14.11
C ASP A 32 25.11 -12.54 12.88
N CYS A 33 25.56 -12.13 11.69
CA CYS A 33 25.08 -12.53 10.34
C CYS A 33 25.03 -14.04 10.05
N THR A 34 25.54 -14.93 10.92
CA THR A 34 25.66 -16.37 10.62
C THR A 34 24.83 -17.30 11.50
N ALA A 35 24.13 -16.80 12.53
CA ALA A 35 23.36 -17.66 13.42
C ALA A 35 21.95 -17.99 12.87
N PRO A 36 21.58 -19.27 12.70
CA PRO A 36 20.21 -19.65 12.35
C PRO A 36 19.25 -19.33 13.50
N ALA A 37 18.07 -18.81 13.16
CA ALA A 37 17.00 -18.48 14.11
C ALA A 37 16.54 -19.73 14.87
N ARG A 38 17.02 -19.93 16.10
CA ARG A 38 16.39 -20.87 17.03
C ARG A 38 15.14 -20.21 17.59
N TYR A 39 13.98 -20.62 17.07
CA TYR A 39 12.69 -20.37 17.69
C TYR A 39 12.62 -21.16 19.02
N LEU A 40 13.18 -20.58 20.08
CA LEU A 40 12.90 -21.02 21.43
C LEU A 40 11.54 -20.45 21.82
N HIS A 41 10.56 -21.33 21.98
CA HIS A 41 9.23 -21.01 22.50
C HIS A 41 9.38 -20.15 23.77
N GLY A 42 8.93 -18.89 23.70
CA GLY A 42 8.85 -17.97 24.85
C GLY A 42 9.94 -16.90 24.99
N GLY A 43 10.88 -16.77 24.04
CA GLY A 43 11.91 -15.72 24.05
C GLY A 43 11.46 -14.37 23.46
N PRO A 44 12.15 -13.25 23.79
CA PRO A 44 11.86 -11.93 23.24
C PRO A 44 11.98 -11.91 21.70
N ILE A 45 11.09 -11.16 21.04
CA ILE A 45 11.10 -11.00 19.57
C ILE A 45 12.28 -10.10 19.20
N TYR A 46 13.37 -10.71 18.73
CA TYR A 46 14.52 -10.00 18.18
C TYR A 46 14.17 -9.43 16.79
N PHE A 47 13.95 -8.12 16.69
CA PHE A 47 13.94 -7.44 15.40
C PHE A 47 15.38 -7.27 14.94
N ARG A 48 15.80 -8.07 13.95
CA ARG A 48 17.12 -7.99 13.35
C ARG A 48 17.32 -6.60 12.73
N ARG A 49 18.30 -5.85 13.24
CA ARG A 49 18.59 -4.47 12.85
C ARG A 49 19.37 -4.39 11.53
N ASP A 50 20.00 -5.49 11.13
CA ASP A 50 20.87 -5.56 9.95
C ASP A 50 20.35 -6.64 9.01
N GLY A 51 19.51 -6.24 8.04
CA GLY A 51 18.80 -7.16 7.15
C GLY A 51 18.82 -6.75 5.68
N GLY A 52 19.69 -5.83 5.27
CA GLY A 52 19.73 -5.36 3.88
C GLY A 52 20.09 -6.47 2.89
N CYS A 53 21.11 -7.27 3.21
CA CYS A 53 21.55 -8.39 2.37
C CYS A 53 20.54 -9.54 2.40
N ASP A 54 19.97 -9.86 3.56
CA ASP A 54 18.96 -10.91 3.69
C ASP A 54 17.67 -10.51 2.96
N LEU A 55 17.23 -9.27 3.10
CA LEU A 55 16.07 -8.75 2.36
C LEU A 55 16.32 -8.74 0.85
N ALA A 56 17.50 -8.30 0.41
CA ALA A 56 17.84 -8.31 -1.02
C ALA A 56 17.86 -9.74 -1.58
N ARG A 57 18.39 -10.69 -0.80
CA ARG A 57 18.40 -12.12 -1.14
C ARG A 57 16.97 -12.67 -1.22
N ASP A 58 16.14 -12.40 -0.23
CA ASP A 58 14.76 -12.88 -0.17
C ASP A 58 13.91 -12.29 -1.31
N VAL A 59 14.04 -10.99 -1.58
CA VAL A 59 13.40 -10.31 -2.72
C VAL A 59 13.89 -10.92 -4.04
N GLY A 60 15.20 -11.20 -4.16
CA GLY A 60 15.77 -11.84 -5.35
C GLY A 60 15.21 -13.25 -5.58
N LEU A 61 15.16 -14.08 -4.53
CA LEU A 61 14.59 -15.43 -4.59
C LEU A 61 13.10 -15.40 -4.93
N ALA A 62 12.33 -14.54 -4.26
CA ALA A 62 10.91 -14.36 -4.55
C ALA A 62 10.67 -13.89 -5.99
N GLY A 63 11.52 -12.98 -6.48
CA GLY A 63 11.48 -12.53 -7.87
C GLY A 63 11.73 -13.66 -8.88
N ILE A 64 12.75 -14.49 -8.64
CA ILE A 64 13.04 -15.66 -9.49
C ILE A 64 11.87 -16.63 -9.50
N VAL A 65 11.33 -16.98 -8.33
CA VAL A 65 10.18 -17.88 -8.22
C VAL A 65 8.96 -17.30 -8.95
N THR A 66 8.70 -16.00 -8.79
CA THR A 66 7.61 -15.31 -9.49
C THR A 66 7.77 -15.36 -11.00
N ILE A 67 8.97 -15.11 -11.52
CA ILE A 67 9.26 -15.18 -12.96
C ILE A 67 9.05 -16.61 -13.48
N ILE A 68 9.51 -17.63 -12.75
CA ILE A 68 9.33 -19.03 -13.15
C ILE A 68 7.84 -19.36 -13.23
N LEU A 69 7.08 -19.02 -12.21
CA LEU A 69 5.63 -19.29 -12.16
C LEU A 69 4.85 -18.48 -13.19
N ALA A 70 5.23 -17.22 -13.43
CA ALA A 70 4.60 -16.35 -14.42
C ALA A 70 5.10 -16.62 -15.85
N SER A 71 6.14 -17.44 -16.04
CA SER A 71 6.78 -17.63 -17.36
C SER A 71 5.83 -18.09 -18.46
N PRO A 72 4.85 -18.98 -18.26
CA PRO A 72 3.92 -19.35 -19.32
C PRO A 72 3.10 -18.15 -19.79
N PHE A 73 2.61 -17.34 -18.84
CA PHE A 73 1.85 -16.13 -19.14
C PHE A 73 2.71 -15.09 -19.87
N LEU A 74 3.93 -14.84 -19.40
CA LEU A 74 4.87 -13.91 -20.04
C LEU A 74 5.22 -14.34 -21.48
N LEU A 75 5.37 -15.64 -21.74
CA LEU A 75 5.61 -16.16 -23.08
C LEU A 75 4.43 -15.90 -24.02
N TYR A 76 3.20 -16.11 -23.57
CA TYR A 76 2.01 -15.79 -24.37
C TYR A 76 1.84 -14.29 -24.58
N LEU A 77 2.15 -13.47 -23.58
CA LEU A 77 2.13 -12.02 -23.67
C LEU A 77 3.09 -11.54 -24.78
N VAL A 78 4.34 -11.99 -24.76
CA VAL A 78 5.35 -11.61 -25.77
C VAL A 78 4.95 -12.08 -27.18
N LYS A 79 4.39 -13.29 -27.31
CA LYS A 79 3.87 -13.79 -28.60
C LYS A 79 2.67 -12.98 -29.11
N GLY A 80 1.82 -12.51 -28.20
CA GLY A 80 0.61 -11.73 -28.49
C GLY A 80 0.87 -10.27 -28.84
N MET A 81 2.03 -9.69 -28.47
CA MET A 81 2.33 -8.25 -28.70
C MET A 81 2.23 -7.82 -30.17
N LYS A 82 2.35 -8.74 -31.13
CA LYS A 82 2.23 -8.41 -32.57
C LYS A 82 0.77 -8.25 -33.04
N VAL A 83 -0.18 -8.77 -32.27
CA VAL A 83 -1.62 -8.80 -32.61
C VAL A 83 -2.38 -7.71 -31.85
N VAL A 84 -1.83 -7.28 -30.73
CA VAL A 84 -2.42 -6.26 -29.86
C VAL A 84 -2.03 -4.86 -30.39
N PRO A 85 -2.99 -3.91 -30.52
CA PRO A 85 -2.67 -2.54 -30.90
C PRO A 85 -1.68 -1.90 -29.92
N GLY A 86 -0.82 -1.01 -30.42
CA GLY A 86 0.28 -0.41 -29.63
C GLY A 86 -0.15 0.44 -28.43
N GLN A 87 -1.43 0.84 -28.37
CA GLN A 87 -2.04 1.49 -27.22
C GLN A 87 -3.41 0.84 -26.98
N LEU A 88 -3.52 0.12 -25.86
CA LEU A 88 -4.77 -0.54 -25.45
C LEU A 88 -5.67 0.40 -24.66
N ASN A 89 -5.07 1.21 -23.81
CA ASN A 89 -5.73 2.07 -22.85
C ASN A 89 -5.06 3.44 -22.91
N ASP A 90 -5.87 4.50 -22.86
CA ASP A 90 -5.36 5.87 -22.78
C ASP A 90 -5.01 6.19 -21.31
N PRO A 91 -3.72 6.37 -20.96
CA PRO A 91 -3.31 6.64 -19.57
C PRO A 91 -3.92 7.91 -19.01
N ASP A 92 -4.17 8.93 -19.84
CA ASP A 92 -4.77 10.18 -19.41
C ASP A 92 -6.24 9.96 -19.04
N PHE A 93 -6.96 9.14 -19.82
CA PHE A 93 -8.34 8.77 -19.51
C PHE A 93 -8.47 7.87 -18.27
N TYR A 94 -7.50 6.97 -18.03
CA TYR A 94 -7.48 6.03 -16.90
C TYR A 94 -6.62 6.50 -15.72
N SER A 95 -6.60 7.81 -15.50
CA SER A 95 -5.98 8.46 -14.35
C SER A 95 -6.97 8.58 -13.19
N ALA A 96 -6.48 8.52 -11.95
CA ALA A 96 -7.34 8.73 -10.79
C ALA A 96 -7.74 10.20 -10.68
N ASP A 97 -9.03 10.44 -10.46
CA ASP A 97 -9.53 11.74 -10.05
C ASP A 97 -9.11 12.03 -8.60
N ILE A 98 -8.59 13.24 -8.33
CA ILE A 98 -8.23 13.65 -6.97
C ILE A 98 -9.44 13.54 -6.04
N LEU A 99 -10.61 13.92 -6.54
CA LEU A 99 -11.85 13.91 -5.76
C LEU A 99 -12.25 12.49 -5.41
N ASN A 100 -11.93 11.48 -6.23
CA ASN A 100 -12.26 10.08 -5.96
C ASN A 100 -11.56 9.55 -4.69
N PHE A 101 -10.42 10.11 -4.26
CA PHE A 101 -9.83 9.72 -2.97
C PHE A 101 -10.67 10.11 -1.75
N LEU A 102 -11.56 11.11 -1.89
CA LEU A 102 -12.36 11.68 -0.79
C LEU A 102 -13.87 11.50 -0.99
N VAL A 103 -14.34 11.50 -2.22
CA VAL A 103 -15.74 11.45 -2.61
C VAL A 103 -16.08 10.02 -3.00
N PRO A 104 -17.02 9.37 -2.30
CA PRO A 104 -17.40 8.00 -2.58
C PRO A 104 -18.12 7.89 -3.93
N THR A 105 -17.87 6.80 -4.62
CA THR A 105 -18.51 6.44 -5.89
C THR A 105 -19.78 5.61 -5.66
N PRO A 106 -20.66 5.48 -6.67
CA PRO A 106 -21.93 4.75 -6.54
C PRO A 106 -21.80 3.28 -6.13
N VAL A 107 -20.60 2.69 -6.26
CA VAL A 107 -20.30 1.30 -5.83
C VAL A 107 -20.13 1.16 -4.31
N THR A 108 -19.96 2.26 -3.58
CA THR A 108 -19.85 2.27 -2.12
C THR A 108 -21.14 2.77 -1.48
N LEU A 109 -21.49 2.23 -0.30
CA LEU A 109 -22.71 2.54 0.42
C LEU A 109 -22.94 4.06 0.65
N PRO A 110 -21.95 4.86 1.11
CA PRO A 110 -22.14 6.30 1.25
C PRO A 110 -22.20 7.06 -0.08
N GLY A 111 -21.71 6.47 -1.18
CA GLY A 111 -21.56 7.13 -2.49
C GLY A 111 -22.76 7.06 -3.42
N GLY A 112 -23.91 6.54 -2.95
CA GLY A 112 -25.16 6.55 -3.70
C GLY A 112 -25.68 7.97 -4.01
N ALA A 113 -26.98 8.20 -3.86
CA ALA A 113 -27.61 9.47 -4.27
C ALA A 113 -27.02 10.75 -3.63
N LEU A 114 -26.23 10.64 -2.55
CA LEU A 114 -25.62 11.78 -1.86
C LEU A 114 -24.46 12.41 -2.63
N PHE A 115 -23.70 11.62 -3.40
CA PHE A 115 -22.49 12.07 -4.08
C PHE A 115 -22.50 11.77 -5.59
N SER A 116 -23.61 11.26 -6.13
CA SER A 116 -23.74 10.97 -7.57
C SER A 116 -23.47 12.21 -8.43
N SER A 117 -23.93 13.39 -8.02
CA SER A 117 -23.70 14.64 -8.78
C SER A 117 -22.23 14.99 -9.00
N VAL A 118 -21.33 14.53 -8.14
CA VAL A 118 -19.87 14.74 -8.24
C VAL A 118 -19.19 13.50 -8.82
N SER A 119 -19.58 12.31 -8.38
CA SER A 119 -18.96 11.05 -8.82
C SER A 119 -19.31 10.67 -10.26
N ASP A 120 -20.44 11.13 -10.80
CA ASP A 120 -20.81 10.96 -12.21
C ASP A 120 -19.88 11.76 -13.16
N GLN A 121 -19.11 12.71 -12.62
CA GLN A 121 -18.14 13.52 -13.38
C GLN A 121 -16.76 12.89 -13.45
N PHE A 122 -16.52 11.77 -12.76
CA PHE A 122 -15.21 11.12 -12.76
C PHE A 122 -14.93 10.42 -14.09
N THR A 123 -13.67 10.44 -14.51
CA THR A 123 -13.20 9.78 -15.73
C THR A 123 -13.02 8.26 -15.52
N GLY A 124 -12.85 7.54 -16.63
CA GLY A 124 -12.76 6.07 -16.63
C GLY A 124 -14.11 5.37 -16.48
N ASN A 125 -14.09 4.03 -16.47
CA ASN A 125 -15.29 3.26 -16.15
C ASN A 125 -15.49 3.19 -14.63
N ILE A 126 -16.73 2.89 -14.20
CA ILE A 126 -17.05 2.68 -12.78
C ILE A 126 -16.11 1.64 -12.13
N SER A 127 -15.70 0.60 -12.88
CA SER A 127 -14.76 -0.44 -12.42
C SER A 127 -13.30 0.01 -12.30
N GLU A 128 -12.99 1.23 -12.75
CA GLU A 128 -11.66 1.84 -12.68
C GLU A 128 -11.65 3.02 -11.71
N GLN A 129 -12.81 3.43 -11.19
CA GLN A 129 -12.95 4.45 -10.17
C GLN A 129 -12.71 3.91 -8.75
N ASP A 130 -11.72 3.05 -8.57
CA ASP A 130 -11.43 2.33 -7.30
C ASP A 130 -10.46 3.10 -6.36
N ALA A 131 -10.26 4.40 -6.60
CA ALA A 131 -9.32 5.21 -5.81
C ALA A 131 -9.87 5.65 -4.43
N TYR A 132 -11.16 5.44 -4.18
CA TYR A 132 -11.80 5.77 -2.92
C TYR A 132 -11.26 4.94 -1.76
N ILE A 133 -10.62 5.60 -0.79
CA ILE A 133 -10.02 4.97 0.40
C ILE A 133 -10.84 5.19 1.67
N GLY A 134 -11.90 6.00 1.61
CA GLY A 134 -12.70 6.36 2.78
C GLY A 134 -12.13 7.55 3.58
N LEU A 135 -12.99 8.52 3.88
CA LEU A 135 -12.62 9.72 4.64
C LEU A 135 -11.94 9.40 6.00
N PRO A 136 -12.43 8.45 6.83
CA PRO A 136 -11.78 8.12 8.10
C PRO A 136 -10.35 7.61 7.92
N PHE A 137 -10.10 6.82 6.86
CA PHE A 137 -8.79 6.27 6.59
C PHE A 137 -7.84 7.29 5.95
N PHE A 138 -8.35 8.19 5.12
CA PHE A 138 -7.57 9.33 4.64
C PHE A 138 -7.07 10.19 5.80
N LEU A 139 -7.95 10.53 6.75
CA LEU A 139 -7.57 11.28 7.96
C LEU A 139 -6.53 10.53 8.79
N LEU A 140 -6.63 9.20 8.87
CA LEU A 140 -5.63 8.37 9.53
C LEU A 140 -4.27 8.42 8.81
N ALA A 141 -4.25 8.38 7.48
CA ALA A 141 -3.04 8.49 6.68
C ALA A 141 -2.37 9.87 6.86
N VAL A 142 -3.16 10.95 6.88
CA VAL A 142 -2.69 12.31 7.18
C VAL A 142 -2.13 12.38 8.59
N TYR A 143 -2.81 11.83 9.60
CA TYR A 143 -2.31 11.74 10.96
C TYR A 143 -0.94 11.06 11.00
N PHE A 144 -0.80 9.87 10.39
CA PHE A 144 0.49 9.18 10.32
C PHE A 144 1.57 9.97 9.60
N SER A 145 1.21 10.73 8.57
CA SER A 145 2.12 11.62 7.85
C SER A 145 2.69 12.70 8.76
N THR A 146 1.87 13.30 9.64
CA THR A 146 2.34 14.35 10.57
C THR A 146 3.31 13.82 11.63
N ILE A 147 3.13 12.56 12.06
CA ILE A 147 3.99 11.92 13.06
C ILE A 147 5.11 11.07 12.44
N ALA A 148 5.17 10.96 11.11
CA ALA A 148 6.08 10.05 10.40
C ALA A 148 7.53 10.27 10.80
N PHE A 149 7.99 11.52 10.87
CA PHE A 149 9.37 11.86 11.24
C PHE A 149 9.81 11.32 12.60
N ARG A 150 8.87 11.23 13.55
CA ARG A 150 9.08 10.72 14.91
C ARG A 150 8.68 9.25 15.09
N SER A 151 8.18 8.62 14.04
CA SER A 151 7.71 7.24 14.07
C SER A 151 8.78 6.24 13.64
N SER A 152 8.47 4.95 13.75
CA SER A 152 9.34 3.87 13.29
C SER A 152 9.60 3.94 11.77
N LEU A 153 10.69 3.31 11.33
CA LEU A 153 11.07 3.26 9.92
C LEU A 153 9.97 2.62 9.05
N LEU A 154 9.21 1.66 9.60
CA LEU A 154 8.05 1.05 8.94
C LEU A 154 7.00 2.10 8.59
N VAL A 155 6.56 2.91 9.55
CA VAL A 155 5.55 3.96 9.33
C VAL A 155 6.04 4.95 8.27
N LYS A 156 7.31 5.36 8.33
CA LYS A 156 7.91 6.26 7.32
C LYS A 156 7.83 5.67 5.91
N ARG A 157 8.21 4.38 5.76
CA ARG A 157 8.15 3.68 4.47
C ARG A 157 6.71 3.52 3.97
N CYS A 158 5.76 3.17 4.84
CA CYS A 158 4.35 3.06 4.47
C CYS A 158 3.76 4.40 4.03
N VAL A 159 4.04 5.49 4.76
CA VAL A 159 3.62 6.85 4.38
C VAL A 159 4.25 7.26 3.04
N LEU A 160 5.53 6.95 2.83
CA LEU A 160 6.20 7.22 1.56
C LEU A 160 5.55 6.47 0.40
N VAL A 161 5.34 5.16 0.55
CA VAL A 161 4.68 4.32 -0.46
C VAL A 161 3.26 4.81 -0.71
N PHE A 162 2.52 5.19 0.33
CA PHE A 162 1.17 5.74 0.20
C PHE A 162 1.18 6.98 -0.70
N TRP A 163 1.99 7.99 -0.40
CA TRP A 163 2.02 9.24 -1.17
C TRP A 163 2.59 9.06 -2.58
N ILE A 164 3.64 8.26 -2.75
CA ILE A 164 4.17 7.94 -4.09
C ILE A 164 3.08 7.27 -4.92
N SER A 165 2.37 6.29 -4.35
CA SER A 165 1.32 5.56 -5.07
C SER A 165 0.13 6.47 -5.41
N VAL A 166 -0.25 7.40 -4.52
CA VAL A 166 -1.26 8.43 -4.83
C VAL A 166 -0.80 9.28 -6.01
N LEU A 167 0.43 9.79 -5.98
CA LEU A 167 0.96 10.65 -7.05
C LEU A 167 1.05 9.92 -8.39
N PHE A 168 1.49 8.67 -8.41
CA PHE A 168 1.52 7.86 -9.63
C PHE A 168 0.11 7.49 -10.11
N SER A 169 -0.85 7.36 -9.19
CA SER A 169 -2.23 7.06 -9.52
C SER A 169 -2.94 8.21 -10.26
N LEU A 170 -2.50 9.45 -10.06
CA LEU A 170 -3.02 10.63 -10.76
C LEU A 170 -2.61 10.69 -12.24
N GLY A 171 -1.63 9.88 -12.68
CA GLY A 171 -1.21 9.80 -14.07
C GLY A 171 -0.61 11.09 -14.65
N GLY A 172 -0.76 11.26 -15.97
CA GLY A 172 -0.22 12.40 -16.74
C GLY A 172 -1.04 13.67 -16.64
N VAL A 173 -2.31 13.54 -16.23
CA VAL A 173 -3.27 14.63 -16.23
C VAL A 173 -4.06 14.64 -14.93
N LEU A 174 -4.15 15.81 -14.31
CA LEU A 174 -4.85 15.99 -13.04
C LEU A 174 -6.35 16.14 -13.30
N HIS A 175 -7.13 15.16 -12.86
CA HIS A 175 -8.59 15.20 -12.94
C HIS A 175 -9.18 15.65 -11.60
N ALA A 176 -10.14 16.58 -11.66
CA ALA A 176 -10.92 17.07 -10.53
C ALA A 176 -12.38 17.29 -10.97
N GLY A 177 -13.13 16.20 -11.09
CA GLY A 177 -14.44 16.14 -11.74
C GLY A 177 -14.32 16.49 -13.22
N GLU A 178 -15.17 17.40 -13.70
CA GLU A 178 -15.11 17.92 -15.07
C GLU A 178 -13.83 18.74 -15.38
N ASN A 179 -13.08 19.16 -14.35
CA ASN A 179 -11.91 20.00 -14.55
C ASN A 179 -10.66 19.14 -14.81
N VAL A 180 -10.00 19.45 -15.91
CA VAL A 180 -8.77 18.80 -16.34
C VAL A 180 -7.62 19.81 -16.28
N ALA A 181 -6.60 19.52 -15.48
CA ALA A 181 -5.42 20.36 -15.38
C ALA A 181 -4.17 19.62 -15.89
N HIS A 182 -3.54 20.19 -16.90
CA HIS A 182 -2.28 19.70 -17.46
C HIS A 182 -1.12 20.37 -16.72
N GLY A 183 -0.50 19.63 -15.80
CA GLY A 183 0.69 20.06 -15.06
C GLY A 183 1.85 19.07 -15.27
N PRO A 184 3.09 19.45 -14.95
CA PRO A 184 4.23 18.54 -15.00
C PRO A 184 4.08 17.47 -13.91
N LEU A 185 3.38 16.40 -14.22
CA LEU A 185 3.18 15.24 -13.36
C LEU A 185 4.31 14.21 -13.53
N PRO A 186 4.60 13.37 -12.51
CA PRO A 186 5.66 12.36 -12.59
C PRO A 186 5.51 11.39 -13.76
N TRP A 187 4.27 11.18 -14.21
CA TRP A 187 3.96 10.26 -15.30
C TRP A 187 4.60 10.65 -16.63
N HIS A 188 4.76 11.96 -16.91
CA HIS A 188 5.44 12.43 -18.12
C HIS A 188 6.87 11.90 -18.27
N LEU A 189 7.53 11.53 -17.16
CA LEU A 189 8.88 10.96 -17.22
C LEU A 189 8.90 9.51 -17.74
N VAL A 190 7.79 8.79 -17.60
CA VAL A 190 7.69 7.35 -17.87
C VAL A 190 6.79 7.01 -19.06
N ASP A 191 5.99 7.97 -19.52
CA ASP A 191 5.01 7.80 -20.61
C ASP A 191 5.66 7.41 -21.95
N HIS A 192 6.93 7.75 -22.15
CA HIS A 192 7.69 7.40 -23.37
C HIS A 192 8.06 5.92 -23.48
N LEU A 193 7.86 5.09 -22.44
CA LEU A 193 8.18 3.67 -22.49
C LEU A 193 6.99 2.87 -23.07
N PRO A 194 7.21 2.01 -24.08
CA PRO A 194 6.13 1.30 -24.78
C PRO A 194 5.34 0.32 -23.92
N VAL A 195 5.88 -0.09 -22.77
CA VAL A 195 5.17 -0.92 -21.79
C VAL A 195 4.30 -0.06 -20.87
N VAL A 196 4.75 1.17 -20.56
CA VAL A 196 4.11 2.05 -19.58
C VAL A 196 3.00 2.89 -20.23
N SER A 197 3.11 3.20 -21.52
CA SER A 197 2.10 3.94 -22.30
C SER A 197 0.73 3.25 -22.41
N SER A 198 0.62 1.99 -21.97
CA SER A 198 -0.66 1.24 -21.88
C SER A 198 -1.02 0.84 -20.45
N VAL A 199 -0.23 1.24 -19.44
CA VAL A 199 -0.53 1.00 -18.03
C VAL A 199 -1.59 2.00 -17.60
N LEU A 200 -2.59 1.52 -16.85
CA LEU A 200 -3.60 2.37 -16.23
C LEU A 200 -3.01 2.98 -14.94
N PRO A 201 -2.77 4.31 -14.87
CA PRO A 201 -2.27 4.94 -13.66
C PRO A 201 -3.14 4.65 -12.44
N VAL A 202 -4.47 4.64 -12.59
CA VAL A 202 -5.39 4.39 -11.47
C VAL A 202 -5.15 3.07 -10.72
N ARG A 203 -4.53 2.07 -11.36
CA ARG A 203 -4.17 0.80 -10.71
C ARG A 203 -3.15 0.98 -9.58
N PHE A 204 -2.39 2.06 -9.57
CA PHE A 204 -1.48 2.37 -8.46
C PHE A 204 -2.24 2.67 -7.14
N ALA A 205 -3.53 3.00 -7.19
CA ALA A 205 -4.39 3.08 -6.00
C ALA A 205 -4.48 1.74 -5.21
N MET A 206 -4.18 0.60 -5.83
CA MET A 206 -4.08 -0.67 -5.08
C MET A 206 -2.91 -0.65 -4.08
N PHE A 207 -1.83 0.06 -4.37
CA PHE A 207 -0.71 0.20 -3.43
C PHE A 207 -0.99 1.24 -2.34
N THR A 208 -1.84 2.24 -2.61
CA THR A 208 -2.27 3.21 -1.59
C THR A 208 -3.09 2.49 -0.51
N SER A 209 -4.05 1.65 -0.91
CA SER A 209 -4.86 0.85 0.02
C SER A 209 -4.03 -0.19 0.78
N LEU A 210 -3.02 -0.81 0.15
CA LEU A 210 -2.08 -1.70 0.82
C LEU A 210 -1.29 -0.98 1.93
N ALA A 211 -0.68 0.16 1.60
CA ALA A 211 0.08 0.94 2.56
C ALA A 211 -0.79 1.42 3.73
N LEU A 212 -2.01 1.87 3.42
CA LEU A 212 -3.01 2.30 4.38
C LEU A 212 -3.43 1.17 5.33
N THR A 213 -3.64 -0.04 4.81
CA THR A 213 -3.99 -1.22 5.61
C THR A 213 -2.90 -1.54 6.64
N VAL A 214 -1.62 -1.43 6.25
CA VAL A 214 -0.50 -1.60 7.19
C VAL A 214 -0.50 -0.50 8.25
N LEU A 215 -0.78 0.75 7.88
CA LEU A 215 -0.91 1.86 8.85
C LEU A 215 -2.07 1.62 9.83
N CYS A 216 -3.22 1.09 9.37
CA CYS A 216 -4.34 0.68 10.22
C CYS A 216 -3.92 -0.44 11.19
N ALA A 217 -3.19 -1.44 10.72
CA ALA A 217 -2.67 -2.51 11.57
C ALA A 217 -1.72 -1.96 12.66
N VAL A 218 -0.80 -1.07 12.30
CA VAL A 218 0.09 -0.38 13.25
C VAL A 218 -0.71 0.46 14.25
N PHE A 219 -1.75 1.16 13.79
CA PHE A 219 -2.63 1.95 14.63
C PHE A 219 -3.33 1.10 15.69
N LEU A 220 -3.83 -0.07 15.33
CA LEU A 220 -4.47 -1.00 16.27
C LEU A 220 -3.45 -1.67 17.20
N ALA A 221 -2.27 -2.03 16.69
CA ALA A 221 -1.24 -2.76 17.43
C ALA A 221 -0.61 -1.95 18.58
N GLN A 222 -0.53 -0.62 18.47
CA GLN A 222 0.09 0.22 19.51
C GLN A 222 -0.67 0.16 20.84
N ARG A 223 -2.01 0.36 20.78
CA ARG A 223 -2.90 0.35 21.95
C ARG A 223 -4.33 -0.01 21.51
N PRO A 224 -4.79 -1.24 21.71
CA PRO A 224 -6.16 -1.61 21.37
C PRO A 224 -7.12 -0.91 22.33
N THR A 225 -7.76 0.16 21.88
CA THR A 225 -8.85 0.85 22.59
C THR A 225 -10.11 0.82 21.76
N VAL A 226 -11.28 0.82 22.42
CA VAL A 226 -12.59 0.81 21.76
C VAL A 226 -12.71 1.94 20.73
N GLY A 227 -12.16 3.11 21.02
CA GLY A 227 -12.14 4.24 20.09
C GLY A 227 -11.35 3.96 18.80
N ARG A 228 -10.20 3.27 18.87
CA ARG A 228 -9.42 2.93 17.67
C ARG A 228 -10.12 1.88 16.80
N TYR A 229 -10.73 0.88 17.42
CA TYR A 229 -11.58 -0.06 16.70
C TYR A 229 -12.77 0.66 16.07
N GLY A 230 -13.38 1.62 16.77
CA GLY A 230 -14.43 2.47 16.23
C GLY A 230 -14.01 3.24 14.98
N VAL A 231 -12.81 3.82 14.95
CA VAL A 231 -12.26 4.50 13.76
C VAL A 231 -12.09 3.54 12.59
N VAL A 232 -11.52 2.36 12.81
CA VAL A 232 -11.31 1.36 11.74
C VAL A 232 -12.64 0.81 11.24
N LEU A 233 -13.58 0.48 12.14
CA LEU A 233 -14.92 0.05 11.77
C LEU A 233 -15.67 1.13 11.01
N CYS A 234 -15.55 2.40 11.40
CA CYS A 234 -16.10 3.53 10.67
C CYS A 234 -15.51 3.60 9.24
N GLY A 235 -14.19 3.48 9.10
CA GLY A 235 -13.56 3.42 7.78
C GLY A 235 -14.06 2.24 6.92
N LEU A 236 -14.20 1.06 7.51
CA LEU A 236 -14.76 -0.12 6.83
C LEU A 236 -16.22 0.07 6.41
N LEU A 237 -17.02 0.76 7.22
CA LEU A 237 -18.41 1.11 6.88
C LEU A 237 -18.47 2.06 5.69
N PHE A 238 -17.54 3.02 5.58
CA PHE A 238 -17.47 3.93 4.44
C PHE A 238 -17.05 3.22 3.14
N LEU A 239 -16.27 2.14 3.24
CA LEU A 239 -15.89 1.29 2.12
C LEU A 239 -16.88 0.16 1.84
N PHE A 240 -17.94 0.05 2.63
CA PHE A 240 -18.88 -1.06 2.50
C PHE A 240 -19.53 -1.01 1.11
N PRO A 241 -19.53 -2.11 0.33
CA PRO A 241 -20.09 -2.10 -1.01
C PRO A 241 -21.60 -1.81 -0.95
N ALA A 242 -22.09 -0.99 -1.89
CA ALA A 242 -23.52 -0.79 -2.06
C ALA A 242 -24.11 -2.02 -2.77
N PRO A 243 -24.94 -2.85 -2.11
CA PRO A 243 -25.48 -4.06 -2.72
C PRO A 243 -26.48 -3.75 -3.86
N ALA A 244 -26.98 -2.52 -3.92
CA ALA A 244 -27.86 -2.03 -4.98
C ALA A 244 -27.11 -1.35 -6.13
N ALA A 245 -25.78 -1.21 -6.05
CA ALA A 245 -24.99 -0.74 -7.19
C ALA A 245 -25.11 -1.75 -8.33
N GLN A 246 -25.33 -1.27 -9.56
CA GLN A 246 -25.69 -2.13 -10.69
C GLN A 246 -24.63 -3.20 -10.98
N GLY A 247 -25.05 -4.44 -11.27
CA GLY A 247 -24.18 -5.44 -11.91
C GLY A 247 -23.46 -6.45 -11.01
N TRP A 248 -23.83 -6.61 -9.73
CA TRP A 248 -23.38 -7.76 -8.92
C TRP A 248 -24.08 -9.06 -9.36
N GLU A 249 -23.88 -9.49 -10.60
CA GLU A 249 -24.38 -10.75 -11.11
C GLU A 249 -23.27 -11.81 -11.02
N ALA A 250 -23.54 -12.91 -10.33
CA ALA A 250 -22.58 -14.02 -10.18
C ALA A 250 -22.35 -14.80 -11.50
N THR A 251 -23.21 -14.58 -12.50
CA THR A 251 -23.20 -15.30 -13.78
C THR A 251 -22.94 -14.35 -14.94
N THR A 252 -21.70 -14.32 -15.41
CA THR A 252 -21.35 -13.74 -16.70
C THR A 252 -21.69 -14.75 -17.80
N SER A 253 -22.77 -14.52 -18.54
CA SER A 253 -23.11 -15.26 -19.75
C SER A 253 -22.21 -14.82 -20.89
N SER A 254 -20.97 -15.34 -20.95
CA SER A 254 -20.12 -15.11 -22.11
C SER A 254 -20.45 -16.13 -23.21
N PRO A 255 -20.70 -15.71 -24.45
CA PRO A 255 -21.01 -16.62 -25.57
C PRO A 255 -19.84 -17.53 -25.97
N PHE A 256 -18.67 -17.37 -25.35
CA PHE A 256 -17.48 -18.20 -25.58
C PHE A 256 -17.55 -19.58 -24.89
N PHE A 257 -18.37 -19.73 -23.84
CA PHE A 257 -18.46 -20.98 -23.05
C PHE A 257 -19.79 -21.75 -23.23
N THR A 258 -20.58 -21.39 -24.24
CA THR A 258 -21.82 -22.09 -24.65
C THR A 258 -21.65 -22.68 -26.05
#